data_AF-A0A1M7A9I1-F1
#
_entry.id   AF-A0A1M7A9I1-F1
#
_cell.length_a   1.000
_cell.length_b   1.000
_cell.length_c   1.000
_cell.angle_alpha   90.00
_cell.angle_beta   90.00
_cell.angle_gamma   90.00
#
_symmetry.space_group_name_H-M   'P 1'
#
loop_
_entity.id
_entity.type
_entity.pdbx_description
1 polymer ?
#
loop_
_entity_poly.entity_id
_entity_poly.type
_entity_poly.pdbx_seq_one_letter_code
_entity_poly.pdbx_strand_id
1 'polypeptide(L)'
;MKHLFQAEVSWTSSQAQEDSTKRIYSKSHQIKIEGKPALNVSAAKAFKGDPELYNPEDLLLSSLVSCHMMSYLYVCSQNEIEVLEYSDNAEATLEVAADGSGRFVAVQLNPKVKISNSDQIELAIELHTKANQLCFIANSCNFAVLHNASCEVFKM
;
A
#
# COMPACT_ATOMS: atom_id res chain seq x y z
N MET A 1 14.81 -11.17 -15.94
CA MET A 1 14.89 -12.22 -14.88
C MET A 1 13.50 -12.38 -14.28
N LYS A 2 13.13 -13.57 -13.78
CA LYS A 2 11.85 -13.81 -13.10
C LYS A 2 12.12 -14.18 -11.65
N HIS A 3 11.35 -13.62 -10.72
CA HIS A 3 11.42 -13.91 -9.29
C HIS A 3 10.04 -14.38 -8.82
N LEU A 4 10.02 -15.38 -7.94
CA LEU A 4 8.79 -15.92 -7.36
C LEU A 4 8.62 -15.40 -5.93
N PHE A 5 7.39 -14.98 -5.61
CA PHE A 5 6.98 -14.62 -4.25
C PHE A 5 5.81 -15.51 -3.85
N GLN A 6 5.83 -16.01 -2.61
CA GLN A 6 4.82 -16.94 -2.10
C GLN A 6 4.27 -16.43 -0.76
N ALA A 7 2.97 -16.66 -0.55
CA ALA A 7 2.27 -16.40 0.71
C ALA A 7 1.28 -17.54 0.97
N GLU A 8 1.12 -17.91 2.22
CA GLU A 8 0.15 -18.89 2.70
C GLU A 8 -0.89 -18.18 3.56
N VAL A 9 -2.16 -18.57 3.44
CA VAL A 9 -3.26 -18.08 4.28
C VAL A 9 -3.87 -19.26 5.04
N SER A 10 -4.11 -19.08 6.34
CA SER A 10 -4.78 -20.06 7.17
C SER A 10 -5.89 -19.42 8.01
N TRP A 11 -7.06 -20.05 7.99
CA TRP A 11 -8.21 -19.69 8.79
C TRP A 11 -8.72 -20.93 9.50
N THR A 12 -9.08 -20.79 10.78
CA THR A 12 -9.63 -21.87 11.59
C THR A 12 -10.90 -21.37 12.25
N SER A 13 -11.96 -22.19 12.23
CA SER A 13 -13.17 -21.88 12.96
C SER A 13 -12.90 -21.90 14.46
N SER A 14 -13.28 -20.85 15.19
CA SER A 14 -13.54 -21.00 16.62
C SER A 14 -14.80 -21.86 16.78
N GLN A 15 -14.75 -22.92 17.57
CA GLN A 15 -15.95 -23.67 17.93
C GLN A 15 -16.85 -22.82 18.85
N ALA A 16 -18.16 -23.04 18.72
CA ALA A 16 -19.28 -22.53 19.52
C ALA A 16 -19.88 -21.14 19.14
N GLN A 17 -20.86 -21.16 18.23
CA GLN A 17 -22.18 -20.61 18.53
C GLN A 17 -23.23 -21.57 17.94
N GLU A 18 -23.75 -22.46 18.79
CA GLU A 18 -24.70 -23.52 18.42
C GLU A 18 -26.15 -23.04 18.18
N ASP A 19 -26.45 -21.75 18.30
CA ASP A 19 -27.84 -21.25 18.23
C ASP A 19 -28.10 -20.19 17.14
N SER A 20 -27.52 -20.35 15.96
CA SER A 20 -27.89 -19.50 14.83
C SER A 20 -28.21 -20.31 13.57
N THR A 21 -29.40 -20.06 13.00
CA THR A 21 -29.82 -20.58 11.68
C THR A 21 -28.96 -20.05 10.52
N LYS A 22 -27.99 -19.17 10.80
CA LYS A 22 -27.04 -18.59 9.86
C LYS A 22 -25.61 -18.87 10.31
N ARG A 23 -24.85 -19.60 9.50
CA ARG A 23 -23.41 -19.79 9.74
C ARG A 23 -22.70 -18.44 9.59
N ILE A 24 -22.13 -17.94 10.69
CA ILE A 24 -21.30 -16.72 10.70
C ILE A 24 -19.86 -17.16 10.89
N TYR A 25 -19.00 -16.83 9.93
CA TYR A 25 -17.57 -17.10 10.00
C TYR A 25 -16.81 -15.92 10.61
N SER A 26 -15.84 -16.22 11.47
CA SER A 26 -14.80 -15.27 11.87
C SER A 26 -14.12 -14.68 10.63
N LYS A 27 -13.74 -13.40 10.67
CA LYS A 27 -12.96 -12.75 9.62
C LYS A 27 -11.46 -12.70 9.91
N SER A 28 -11.08 -13.01 11.15
CA SER A 28 -9.69 -13.00 11.57
C SER A 28 -8.99 -14.29 11.13
N HIS A 29 -7.80 -14.14 10.57
CA HIS A 29 -6.99 -15.22 10.00
C HIS A 29 -5.51 -14.84 10.02
N GLN A 30 -4.65 -15.76 9.57
CA GLN A 30 -3.21 -15.53 9.51
C GLN A 30 -2.67 -15.62 8.09
N ILE A 31 -1.72 -14.74 7.78
CA ILE A 31 -0.90 -14.81 6.56
C ILE A 31 0.54 -15.16 6.98
N LYS A 32 1.14 -16.13 6.29
CA LYS A 32 2.54 -16.54 6.47
C LYS A 32 3.34 -16.30 5.20
N ILE A 33 4.52 -15.76 5.37
CA ILE A 33 5.55 -15.63 4.34
C ILE A 33 6.81 -16.29 4.89
N GLU A 34 7.48 -17.10 4.08
CA GLU A 34 8.67 -17.83 4.50
C GLU A 34 9.73 -16.89 5.11
N GLY A 35 10.26 -17.29 6.27
CA GLY A 35 11.28 -16.51 7.00
C GLY A 35 10.79 -15.25 7.71
N LYS A 36 9.47 -14.98 7.74
CA LYS A 36 8.89 -13.80 8.40
C LYS A 36 7.91 -14.19 9.51
N PRO A 37 7.71 -13.33 10.53
CA PRO A 37 6.62 -13.50 11.49
C PRO A 37 5.26 -13.59 10.78
N ALA A 38 4.34 -14.38 11.34
CA ALA A 38 2.98 -14.46 10.83
C ALA A 38 2.26 -13.12 11.02
N LEU A 39 1.53 -12.66 10.00
CA LEU A 39 0.65 -11.51 10.11
C LEU A 39 -0.74 -11.98 10.54
N ASN A 40 -1.23 -11.44 11.66
CA ASN A 40 -2.64 -11.54 12.01
C ASN A 40 -3.40 -10.47 11.24
N VAL A 41 -4.45 -10.88 10.55
CA VAL A 41 -5.26 -10.00 9.69
C VAL A 41 -6.73 -10.25 9.92
N SER A 42 -7.56 -9.27 9.58
CA SER A 42 -9.01 -9.38 9.56
C SER A 42 -9.58 -8.72 8.30
N ALA A 43 -10.91 -8.70 8.16
CA ALA A 43 -11.53 -7.81 7.19
C ALA A 43 -11.45 -6.35 7.66
N ALA A 44 -11.56 -5.39 6.75
CA ALA A 44 -11.64 -3.98 7.14
C ALA A 44 -12.84 -3.71 8.07
N LYS A 45 -12.74 -2.66 8.90
CA LYS A 45 -13.83 -2.22 9.80
C LYS A 45 -15.15 -1.98 9.06
N ALA A 46 -15.09 -1.39 7.86
CA ALA A 46 -16.25 -1.18 6.98
C ALA A 46 -16.99 -2.49 6.67
N PHE A 47 -16.26 -3.60 6.65
CA PHE A 47 -16.76 -4.95 6.45
C PHE A 47 -16.87 -5.74 7.74
N LYS A 48 -17.00 -5.07 8.90
CA LYS A 48 -17.17 -5.66 10.24
C LYS A 48 -16.07 -6.67 10.61
N GLY A 49 -14.81 -6.39 10.29
CA GLY A 49 -13.66 -7.10 10.87
C GLY A 49 -13.09 -6.36 12.08
N ASP A 50 -11.98 -6.89 12.59
CA ASP A 50 -11.27 -6.35 13.76
C ASP A 50 -10.41 -5.15 13.35
N PRO A 51 -10.69 -3.93 13.82
CA PRO A 51 -9.95 -2.72 13.44
C PRO A 51 -8.53 -2.64 14.00
N GLU A 52 -8.16 -3.49 14.96
CA GLU A 52 -6.81 -3.53 15.52
C GLU A 52 -5.85 -4.39 14.67
N LEU A 53 -6.39 -5.13 13.69
CA LEU A 53 -5.62 -5.96 12.77
C LEU A 53 -5.56 -5.32 11.38
N TYR A 54 -4.45 -5.54 10.68
CA TYR A 54 -4.36 -5.19 9.27
C TYR A 54 -5.44 -5.92 8.46
N ASN A 55 -5.87 -5.30 7.37
CA ASN A 55 -6.78 -5.90 6.40
C ASN A 55 -6.14 -5.93 5.00
N PRO A 56 -6.70 -6.71 4.04
CA PRO A 56 -6.16 -6.79 2.68
C PRO A 56 -6.04 -5.44 1.98
N GLU A 57 -6.97 -4.51 2.21
CA GLU A 57 -6.96 -3.16 1.66
C GLU A 57 -5.76 -2.34 2.18
N ASP A 58 -5.49 -2.38 3.48
CA ASP A 58 -4.30 -1.76 4.09
C ASP A 58 -3.01 -2.34 3.51
N LEU A 59 -2.96 -3.67 3.35
CA LEU A 59 -1.78 -4.38 2.85
C LEU A 59 -1.49 -4.05 1.38
N LEU A 60 -2.53 -3.93 0.55
CA LEU A 60 -2.37 -3.50 -0.84
C LEU A 60 -1.87 -2.06 -0.93
N LEU A 61 -2.51 -1.13 -0.19
CA LEU A 61 -2.13 0.27 -0.19
C LEU A 61 -0.69 0.46 0.32
N SER A 62 -0.34 -0.16 1.45
CA SER A 62 1.01 -0.09 2.01
C SER A 62 2.08 -0.68 1.08
N SER A 63 1.77 -1.77 0.38
CA SER A 63 2.67 -2.36 -0.63
C SER A 63 2.92 -1.40 -1.79
N LEU A 64 1.87 -0.72 -2.27
CA LEU A 64 1.97 0.25 -3.36
C LEU A 64 2.78 1.49 -2.94
N VAL A 65 2.47 2.07 -1.79
CA VAL A 65 3.18 3.25 -1.23
C VAL A 65 4.66 2.95 -1.06
N SER A 66 4.98 1.81 -0.44
CA SER A 66 6.36 1.38 -0.20
C SER A 66 7.12 1.14 -1.50
N CYS A 67 6.51 0.46 -2.48
CA CYS A 67 7.15 0.22 -3.77
C CYS A 67 7.40 1.53 -4.53
N HIS A 68 6.45 2.46 -4.53
CA HIS A 68 6.62 3.76 -5.19
C HIS A 68 7.74 4.57 -4.55
N MET A 69 7.80 4.62 -3.22
CA MET A 69 8.90 5.27 -2.49
C MET A 69 10.26 4.70 -2.90
N MET A 70 10.42 3.37 -2.92
CA MET A 70 11.69 2.75 -3.34
C MET A 70 12.06 3.09 -4.78
N SER A 71 11.10 3.06 -5.71
CA SER A 71 11.31 3.48 -7.10
C SER A 71 11.69 4.95 -7.21
N TYR A 72 11.08 5.82 -6.39
CA TYR A 72 11.38 7.24 -6.33
C TYR A 72 12.81 7.51 -5.84
N LEU A 73 13.19 6.92 -4.70
CA LEU A 73 14.55 7.02 -4.18
C LEU A 73 15.59 6.53 -5.19
N TYR A 74 15.28 5.44 -5.91
CA TYR A 74 16.13 4.97 -6.99
C TYR A 74 16.31 6.02 -8.10
N VAL A 75 15.24 6.62 -8.63
CA VAL A 75 15.38 7.61 -9.72
C VAL A 75 16.03 8.91 -9.23
N CYS A 76 15.81 9.33 -7.99
CA CYS A 76 16.56 10.44 -7.38
C CYS A 76 18.06 10.14 -7.36
N SER A 77 18.48 8.92 -6.99
CA SER A 77 19.88 8.53 -6.99
C SER A 77 20.51 8.59 -8.39
N GLN A 78 19.76 8.26 -9.45
CA GLN A 78 20.23 8.34 -10.83
C GLN A 78 20.38 9.78 -11.35
N ASN A 79 19.76 10.75 -10.67
CA ASN A 79 19.80 12.17 -11.02
C ASN A 79 20.56 13.00 -9.97
N GLU A 80 21.35 12.35 -9.10
CA GLU A 80 22.18 13.01 -8.09
C GLU A 80 21.37 13.93 -7.15
N ILE A 81 20.10 13.56 -6.87
CA ILE A 81 19.25 14.25 -5.89
C ILE A 81 19.41 13.56 -4.55
N GLU A 82 19.95 14.28 -3.56
CA GLU A 82 20.04 13.80 -2.19
C GLU A 82 18.71 14.03 -1.46
N VAL A 83 17.98 12.93 -1.23
CA VAL A 83 16.74 12.90 -0.46
C VAL A 83 17.07 12.71 1.02
N LEU A 84 16.61 13.62 1.86
CA LEU A 84 16.85 13.65 3.30
C LEU A 84 15.65 13.10 4.08
N GLU A 85 14.43 13.40 3.62
CA GLU A 85 13.20 12.83 4.18
C GLU A 85 12.21 12.48 3.08
N TYR A 86 11.44 11.41 3.30
CA TYR A 86 10.28 11.03 2.50
C TYR A 86 9.16 10.62 3.45
N SER A 87 7.97 11.17 3.23
CA SER A 87 6.74 10.70 3.87
C SER A 87 5.61 10.68 2.84
N ASP A 88 4.63 9.80 3.02
CA ASP A 88 3.50 9.70 2.10
C ASP A 88 2.24 9.31 2.87
N ASN A 89 1.26 10.22 2.87
CA ASN A 89 -0.06 10.00 3.45
C ASN A 89 -1.02 9.64 2.32
N ALA A 90 -0.86 8.43 1.79
CA ALA A 90 -1.65 7.98 0.66
C ALA A 90 -3.08 7.62 1.05
N GLU A 91 -4.00 7.80 0.10
CA GLU A 91 -5.41 7.46 0.24
C GLU A 91 -5.85 6.56 -0.90
N ALA A 92 -6.77 5.63 -0.63
CA ALA A 92 -7.30 4.70 -1.61
C ALA A 92 -8.82 4.69 -1.56
N THR A 93 -9.46 4.70 -2.73
CA THR A 93 -10.92 4.64 -2.83
C THR A 93 -11.34 3.25 -3.29
N LEU A 94 -12.11 2.56 -2.44
CA LEU A 94 -12.75 1.29 -2.73
C LEU A 94 -14.24 1.51 -3.00
N GLU A 95 -14.71 1.09 -4.16
CA GLU A 95 -16.15 1.07 -4.49
C GLU A 95 -16.71 -0.33 -4.24
N VAL A 96 -17.91 -0.38 -3.67
CA VAL A 96 -18.65 -1.62 -3.38
C VAL A 96 -20.03 -1.55 -4.03
N ALA A 97 -20.34 -2.53 -4.86
CA ALA A 97 -21.62 -2.68 -5.53
C ALA A 97 -22.68 -3.28 -4.59
N ALA A 98 -23.95 -3.15 -4.99
CA ALA A 98 -25.08 -3.64 -4.19
C ALA A 98 -25.09 -5.18 -4.00
N ASP A 99 -24.42 -5.92 -4.88
CA ASP A 99 -24.26 -7.38 -4.78
C ASP A 99 -23.09 -7.79 -3.85
N GLY A 100 -22.37 -6.82 -3.29
CA GLY A 100 -21.23 -7.03 -2.40
C GLY A 100 -19.88 -7.19 -3.10
N SER A 101 -19.84 -7.19 -4.44
CA SER A 101 -18.57 -7.10 -5.19
C SER A 101 -17.97 -5.69 -5.09
N GLY A 102 -16.68 -5.54 -5.37
CA GLY A 102 -16.03 -4.24 -5.30
C GLY A 102 -14.62 -4.23 -5.87
N ARG A 103 -14.04 -3.04 -5.99
CA ARG A 103 -12.66 -2.84 -6.43
C ARG A 103 -12.13 -1.49 -5.99
N PHE A 104 -10.81 -1.38 -5.89
CA PHE A 104 -10.17 -0.06 -5.86
C PHE A 104 -10.38 0.63 -7.20
N VAL A 105 -10.72 1.92 -7.16
CA VAL A 105 -10.89 2.75 -8.37
C VAL A 105 -9.78 3.78 -8.53
N ALA A 106 -9.19 4.21 -7.43
CA ALA A 106 -8.04 5.10 -7.44
C ALA A 106 -7.22 4.97 -6.14
N VAL A 107 -5.93 5.24 -6.26
CA VAL A 107 -5.03 5.56 -5.15
C VAL A 107 -4.40 6.93 -5.43
N GLN A 108 -4.47 7.82 -4.44
CA GLN A 108 -3.80 9.10 -4.44
C GLN A 108 -2.58 9.00 -3.52
N LEU A 109 -1.39 9.03 -4.09
CA LEU A 109 -0.15 9.20 -3.33
C LEU A 109 0.05 10.69 -3.04
N ASN A 110 0.47 11.01 -1.82
CA ASN A 110 0.78 12.37 -1.38
C ASN A 110 2.23 12.47 -0.86
N PRO A 111 3.26 12.21 -1.70
CA PRO A 111 4.64 12.29 -1.26
C PRO A 111 5.01 13.70 -0.78
N LYS A 112 5.68 13.78 0.35
CA LYS A 112 6.35 14.98 0.86
C LYS A 112 7.82 14.66 1.02
N VAL A 113 8.65 15.35 0.25
CA VAL A 113 10.08 15.06 0.15
C VAL A 113 10.89 16.26 0.60
N LYS A 114 11.89 16.03 1.45
CA LYS A 114 12.92 17.03 1.74
C LYS A 114 14.21 16.65 1.04
N ILE A 115 14.81 17.61 0.33
CA ILE A 115 16.09 17.44 -0.38
C ILE A 115 17.12 18.46 0.10
N SER A 116 18.40 18.24 -0.19
CA SER A 116 19.48 19.16 0.25
C SER A 116 19.65 20.39 -0.66
N ASN A 117 19.29 20.31 -1.94
CA ASN A 117 19.53 21.36 -2.94
C ASN A 117 18.22 21.96 -3.49
N SER A 118 18.03 23.27 -3.34
CA SER A 118 16.85 24.01 -3.85
C SER A 118 16.68 23.92 -5.36
N ASP A 119 17.79 23.85 -6.09
CA ASP A 119 17.78 23.95 -7.55
C ASP A 119 17.21 22.68 -8.21
N GLN A 120 17.06 21.61 -7.43
CA GLN A 120 16.54 20.32 -7.88
C GLN A 120 15.07 20.08 -7.51
N ILE A 121 14.37 21.03 -6.87
CA ILE A 121 12.98 20.85 -6.40
C ILE A 121 12.03 20.45 -7.53
N GLU A 122 12.08 21.17 -8.66
CA GLU A 122 11.18 20.91 -9.79
C GLU A 122 11.41 19.51 -10.36
N LEU A 123 12.68 19.15 -10.60
CA LEU A 123 13.05 17.83 -11.06
C LEU A 123 12.63 16.73 -10.05
N ALA A 124 12.84 16.95 -8.75
CA ALA A 124 12.42 16.01 -7.71
C ALA A 124 10.91 15.74 -7.77
N ILE A 125 10.08 16.76 -7.98
CA ILE A 125 8.63 16.59 -8.14
C ILE A 125 8.30 15.80 -9.41
N GLU A 126 8.93 16.14 -10.54
CA GLU A 126 8.68 15.47 -11.83
C GLU A 126 9.05 13.98 -11.81
N LEU A 127 10.10 13.61 -11.07
CA LEU A 127 10.60 12.25 -10.98
C LEU A 127 9.60 11.25 -10.39
N HIS A 128 8.55 11.69 -9.69
CA HIS A 128 7.46 10.78 -9.27
C HIS A 128 6.76 10.11 -10.46
N THR A 129 6.64 10.80 -11.60
CA THR A 129 6.09 10.19 -12.83
C THR A 129 6.98 9.06 -13.30
N LYS A 130 8.30 9.26 -13.28
CA LYS A 130 9.26 8.23 -13.69
C LYS A 130 9.31 7.08 -12.68
N ALA A 131 9.24 7.38 -11.39
CA ALA A 131 9.15 6.40 -10.32
C ALA A 131 7.94 5.48 -10.51
N ASN A 132 6.77 6.04 -10.83
CA ASN A 132 5.55 5.26 -11.06
C ASN A 132 5.71 4.26 -12.22
N GLN A 133 6.38 4.65 -13.31
CA GLN A 133 6.66 3.74 -14.44
C GLN A 133 7.55 2.55 -14.04
N LEU A 134 8.41 2.72 -13.03
CA LEU A 134 9.30 1.68 -12.54
C LEU A 134 8.69 0.88 -11.37
N CYS A 135 7.64 1.40 -10.74
CA CYS A 135 6.99 0.78 -9.59
C CYS A 135 6.30 -0.52 -10.00
N PHE A 136 6.82 -1.66 -9.55
CA PHE A 136 6.28 -2.98 -9.89
C PHE A 136 4.83 -3.15 -9.44
N ILE A 137 4.48 -2.63 -8.26
CA ILE A 137 3.12 -2.73 -7.73
C ILE A 137 2.16 -1.83 -8.51
N ALA A 138 2.53 -0.58 -8.81
CA ALA A 138 1.71 0.30 -9.63
C ALA A 138 1.44 -0.31 -11.02
N ASN A 139 2.47 -0.89 -11.65
CA ASN A 139 2.34 -1.60 -12.93
C ASN A 139 1.51 -2.90 -12.86
N SER A 140 1.19 -3.37 -11.66
CA SER A 140 0.37 -4.57 -11.43
C SER A 140 -1.07 -4.25 -11.03
N CYS A 141 -1.39 -2.97 -10.82
CA CYS A 141 -2.73 -2.51 -10.45
C CYS A 141 -3.58 -2.19 -11.69
N ASN A 142 -4.89 -2.38 -11.60
CA ASN A 142 -5.84 -2.09 -12.67
C ASN A 142 -6.67 -0.80 -12.42
N PHE A 143 -6.19 0.04 -11.52
CA PHE A 143 -6.82 1.31 -11.12
C PHE A 143 -5.81 2.45 -11.21
N ALA A 144 -6.31 3.69 -11.22
CA ALA A 144 -5.45 4.86 -11.34
C ALA A 144 -4.56 5.02 -10.08
N VAL A 145 -3.27 5.24 -10.29
CA VAL A 145 -2.32 5.64 -9.23
C VAL A 145 -1.89 7.07 -9.55
N LEU A 146 -2.37 8.02 -8.76
CA LEU A 146 -2.17 9.46 -8.93
C LEU A 146 -1.13 9.97 -7.94
N HIS A 147 -0.46 11.09 -8.29
CA HIS A 147 0.59 11.68 -7.47
C HIS A 147 0.31 13.15 -7.23
N ASN A 148 0.26 13.55 -5.97
CA ASN A 148 0.16 14.94 -5.52
C ASN A 148 1.39 15.22 -4.66
N ALA A 149 2.54 15.25 -5.33
CA ALA A 149 3.84 15.36 -4.69
C ALA A 149 4.18 16.80 -4.32
N SER A 150 4.89 16.97 -3.21
CA SER A 150 5.49 18.23 -2.79
C SER A 150 6.94 18.00 -2.39
N CYS A 151 7.79 19.00 -2.66
CA CYS A 151 9.19 18.96 -2.30
C CYS A 151 9.63 20.31 -1.73
N GLU A 152 10.43 20.27 -0.67
CA GLU A 152 11.06 21.44 -0.06
C GLU A 152 12.53 21.16 0.28
N VAL A 153 13.33 22.21 0.50
CA VAL A 153 14.69 22.05 1.00
C VAL A 153 14.66 21.81 2.50
N PHE A 154 15.47 20.87 2.97
CA PHE A 154 15.68 20.68 4.40
C PHE A 154 16.28 21.94 5.02
N LYS A 155 15.54 22.57 5.94
CA LYS A 155 16.06 23.66 6.77
C LYS A 155 16.63 23.04 8.05
N MET A 156 17.92 23.23 8.29
CA MET A 156 18.58 22.88 9.55
C MET A 156 17.97 23.65 10.72
#